data_AF-A0AAV1KTZ8-F1
#
_entry.id   AF-A0AAV1KTZ8-F1
#
_cell.length_a   1.000
_cell.length_b   1.000
_cell.length_c   1.000
_cell.angle_alpha   90.00
_cell.angle_beta   90.00
_cell.angle_gamma   90.00
#
_symmetry.space_group_name_H-M   'P 1'
#
loop_
_entity.id
_entity.type
_entity.pdbx_description
1 polymer ?
#
loop_
_entity_poly.entity_id
_entity_poly.type
_entity_poly.pdbx_seq_one_letter_code
_entity_poly.pdbx_strand_id
1 'polypeptide(L)'
;MLKRFYELTNEIADFMKIKDKPLSELSNPKWMCDLAFLVDFTGYLNDLNLKLQKQGQLVNDLYSHLKAFQIKIRSNALGESQMLSGKSYHFNTLSAYENIAYAQYAEELNLPSEQFSNRFSDFKNMEDCFSLFATPTKYNVQNAPIHLQMELIEIQENSLLKSKFEDVELCDFYYQEKRQYTAV
;
A
#
# COMPACT_ATOMS: atom_id res chain seq x y z
N MET A 1 -4.16 -9.25 15.60
CA MET A 1 -5.01 -9.44 16.80
C MET A 1 -6.46 -9.70 16.40
N LEU A 2 -7.12 -8.79 15.65
CA LEU A 2 -8.52 -8.95 15.20
C LEU A 2 -8.77 -10.23 14.40
N LYS A 3 -7.90 -10.58 13.44
CA LYS A 3 -8.02 -11.83 12.68
C LYS A 3 -8.14 -13.07 13.57
N ARG A 4 -7.28 -13.17 14.59
CA ARG A 4 -7.31 -14.29 15.55
C ARG A 4 -8.57 -14.29 16.42
N PHE A 5 -9.07 -13.11 16.78
CA PHE A 5 -10.35 -13.00 17.48
C PHE A 5 -11.51 -13.49 16.60
N TYR A 6 -11.56 -13.06 15.34
CA TYR A 6 -12.56 -13.50 14.36
C TYR A 6 -12.55 -15.02 14.16
N GLU A 7 -11.36 -15.61 13.99
CA GLU A 7 -11.16 -17.06 13.83
C GLU A 7 -11.63 -17.88 15.03
N LEU A 8 -11.69 -17.28 16.23
CA LEU A 8 -12.07 -17.94 17.49
C LEU A 8 -13.46 -17.53 17.99
N THR A 9 -14.27 -16.89 17.15
CA THR A 9 -15.58 -16.35 17.57
C THR A 9 -16.51 -17.40 18.14
N ASN A 10 -16.51 -18.63 17.59
CA ASN A 10 -17.32 -19.74 18.10
C ASN A 10 -16.86 -20.19 19.50
N GLU A 11 -15.57 -20.40 19.68
CA GLU A 11 -14.97 -20.81 20.96
C GLU A 11 -15.16 -19.75 22.03
N ILE A 12 -15.03 -18.48 21.65
CA ILE A 12 -15.29 -17.34 22.54
C ILE A 12 -16.77 -17.30 22.93
N ALA A 13 -17.69 -17.48 21.98
CA ALA A 13 -19.13 -17.51 22.27
C ALA A 13 -19.47 -18.63 23.27
N ASP A 14 -18.94 -19.83 23.06
CA ASP A 14 -19.18 -20.98 23.93
C ASP A 14 -18.57 -20.79 25.33
N PHE A 15 -17.34 -20.27 25.40
CA PHE A 15 -16.71 -19.92 26.68
C PHE A 15 -17.55 -18.90 27.45
N MET A 16 -18.08 -17.88 26.78
CA MET A 16 -18.86 -16.81 27.39
C MET A 16 -20.23 -17.31 27.87
N LYS A 17 -20.86 -18.26 27.16
CA LYS A 17 -22.07 -18.96 27.65
C LYS A 17 -21.79 -19.76 28.92
N ILE A 18 -20.68 -20.50 28.99
CA ILE A 18 -20.29 -21.25 30.19
C ILE A 18 -20.09 -20.31 31.39
N LYS A 19 -19.64 -19.09 31.15
CA LYS A 19 -19.46 -18.05 32.18
C LYS A 19 -20.75 -17.30 32.54
N ASP A 20 -21.90 -17.72 32.02
CA ASP A 20 -23.19 -17.05 32.20
C ASP A 20 -23.16 -15.57 31.76
N LYS A 21 -22.39 -15.27 30.72
CA LYS A 21 -22.20 -13.93 30.14
C LYS A 21 -22.28 -13.99 28.61
N PRO A 22 -23.41 -14.38 28.01
CA PRO A 22 -23.50 -14.52 26.56
C PRO A 22 -23.21 -13.19 25.84
N LEU A 23 -22.42 -13.27 24.77
CA LEU A 23 -22.16 -12.13 23.88
C LEU A 23 -23.17 -12.15 22.73
N SER A 24 -24.18 -11.29 22.80
CA SER A 24 -25.23 -11.21 21.77
C SER A 24 -24.70 -10.69 20.44
N GLU A 25 -23.59 -9.95 20.47
CA GLU A 25 -22.90 -9.40 19.32
C GLU A 25 -22.42 -10.49 18.35
N LEU A 26 -21.92 -11.61 18.87
CA LEU A 26 -21.45 -12.75 18.06
C LEU A 26 -22.58 -13.47 17.32
N SER A 27 -23.84 -13.24 17.72
CA SER A 27 -25.03 -13.75 17.04
C SER A 27 -25.68 -12.71 16.12
N ASN A 28 -25.20 -11.46 16.10
CA ASN A 28 -25.74 -10.38 15.29
C ASN A 28 -25.06 -10.37 13.91
N PRO A 29 -25.79 -10.63 12.81
CA PRO A 29 -25.20 -10.67 11.46
C PRO A 29 -24.51 -9.37 11.05
N LYS A 30 -25.08 -8.21 11.38
CA LYS A 30 -24.49 -6.90 11.04
C LYS A 30 -23.17 -6.70 11.77
N TRP A 31 -23.13 -7.05 13.06
CA TRP A 31 -21.91 -6.95 13.86
C TRP A 31 -20.81 -7.87 13.35
N MET A 32 -21.16 -9.08 12.92
CA MET A 32 -20.20 -10.01 12.32
C MET A 32 -19.65 -9.50 10.98
N CYS A 33 -20.48 -8.86 10.15
CA CYS A 33 -20.02 -8.19 8.94
C CYS A 33 -19.08 -7.01 9.27
N ASP A 34 -19.40 -6.19 10.29
CA ASP A 34 -18.54 -5.09 10.73
C ASP A 34 -17.17 -5.60 11.20
N LEU A 35 -17.16 -6.67 12.01
CA LEU A 35 -15.94 -7.33 12.44
C LEU A 35 -15.14 -7.86 11.24
N ALA A 36 -15.80 -8.53 10.30
CA ALA A 36 -15.17 -9.10 9.11
C ALA A 36 -14.51 -8.01 8.23
N PHE A 37 -15.21 -6.90 8.02
CA PHE A 37 -14.65 -5.72 7.35
C PHE A 37 -13.41 -5.19 8.08
N LEU A 38 -13.47 -5.04 9.40
CA LEU A 38 -12.34 -4.57 10.19
C LEU A 38 -11.15 -5.54 10.15
N VAL A 39 -11.39 -6.85 10.12
CA VAL A 39 -10.33 -7.86 9.97
C VAL A 39 -9.59 -7.68 8.64
N ASP A 40 -10.33 -7.54 7.54
CA ASP A 40 -9.74 -7.34 6.22
C ASP A 40 -9.00 -5.99 6.13
N PHE A 41 -9.64 -4.90 6.58
CA PHE A 41 -9.06 -3.56 6.53
C PHE A 41 -7.80 -3.45 7.40
N THR A 42 -7.83 -3.97 8.63
CA THR A 42 -6.63 -3.99 9.48
C THR A 42 -5.56 -4.95 8.96
N GLY A 43 -5.95 -5.98 8.20
CA GLY A 43 -5.04 -6.80 7.41
C GLY A 43 -4.26 -5.97 6.38
N TYR A 44 -4.92 -5.07 5.65
CA TYR A 44 -4.25 -4.15 4.72
C TYR A 44 -3.32 -3.17 5.41
N LEU A 45 -3.74 -2.61 6.55
CA LEU A 45 -2.87 -1.73 7.35
C LEU A 45 -1.63 -2.47 7.84
N ASN A 46 -1.78 -3.73 8.25
CA ASN A 46 -0.67 -4.55 8.70
C ASN A 46 0.30 -4.90 7.55
N ASP A 47 -0.21 -5.25 6.36
CA ASP A 47 0.63 -5.46 5.16
C ASP A 47 1.44 -4.22 4.81
N LEU A 48 0.80 -3.05 4.81
CA LEU A 48 1.52 -1.78 4.62
C LEU A 48 2.57 -1.58 5.71
N ASN A 49 2.21 -1.74 6.98
CA ASN A 49 3.13 -1.54 8.10
C ASN A 49 4.37 -2.45 8.01
N LEU A 50 4.19 -3.73 7.70
CA LEU A 50 5.30 -4.67 7.50
C LEU A 50 6.19 -4.25 6.31
N LYS A 51 5.58 -3.77 5.22
CA LYS A 51 6.32 -3.24 4.06
C LYS A 51 7.07 -1.96 4.36
N LEU A 52 6.62 -1.13 5.29
CA LEU A 52 7.32 0.11 5.68
C LEU A 52 8.42 -0.13 6.72
N GLN A 53 8.34 -1.22 7.49
CA GLN A 53 9.32 -1.59 8.51
C GLN A 53 10.48 -2.44 7.96
N LYS A 54 10.40 -2.88 6.70
CA LYS A 54 11.45 -3.70 6.10
C LYS A 54 12.74 -2.88 5.98
N GLN A 55 13.86 -3.48 6.37
CA GLN A 55 15.17 -2.83 6.28
C GLN A 55 15.69 -2.83 4.84
N GLY A 56 16.57 -1.88 4.53
CA GLY A 56 17.23 -1.79 3.21
C GLY A 56 16.36 -1.19 2.10
N GLN A 57 15.29 -0.48 2.45
CA GLN A 57 14.41 0.16 1.47
C GLN A 57 14.82 1.59 1.20
N LEU A 58 14.71 1.99 -0.07
CA LEU A 58 14.85 3.38 -0.48
C LEU A 58 13.55 4.15 -0.26
N VAL A 59 13.65 5.48 -0.21
CA VAL A 59 12.48 6.36 -0.02
C VAL A 59 11.45 6.18 -1.14
N ASN A 60 11.88 5.95 -2.38
CA ASN A 60 10.98 5.65 -3.51
C ASN A 60 10.27 4.30 -3.36
N ASP A 61 10.88 3.30 -2.69
CA ASP A 61 10.23 2.02 -2.38
C ASP A 61 9.12 2.22 -1.35
N LEU A 62 9.42 2.98 -0.28
CA LEU A 62 8.44 3.36 0.74
C LEU A 62 7.26 4.11 0.12
N TYR A 63 7.53 5.07 -0.76
CA TYR A 63 6.48 5.78 -1.49
C TYR A 63 5.65 4.85 -2.38
N SER A 64 6.29 3.91 -3.08
CA SER A 64 5.60 2.94 -3.92
C SER A 64 4.65 2.05 -3.11
N HIS A 65 5.05 1.63 -1.90
CA HIS A 65 4.18 0.90 -0.98
C HIS A 65 2.98 1.73 -0.52
N LEU A 66 3.21 2.99 -0.15
CA LEU A 66 2.14 3.93 0.24
C LEU A 66 1.16 4.18 -0.91
N LYS A 67 1.67 4.45 -2.10
CA LYS A 67 0.88 4.70 -3.30
C LYS A 67 0.03 3.49 -3.67
N ALA A 68 0.61 2.28 -3.64
CA ALA A 68 -0.12 1.05 -3.89
C ALA A 68 -1.25 0.84 -2.88
N PHE A 69 -1.00 1.09 -1.59
CA PHE A 69 -2.03 1.00 -0.54
C PHE A 69 -3.16 2.01 -0.75
N GLN A 70 -2.84 3.27 -1.05
CA GLN A 70 -3.84 4.30 -1.34
C GLN A 70 -4.70 3.95 -2.57
N ILE A 71 -4.10 3.40 -3.63
CA ILE A 71 -4.83 2.92 -4.81
C ILE A 71 -5.76 1.77 -4.43
N LYS A 72 -5.31 0.80 -3.62
CA LYS A 72 -6.15 -0.31 -3.14
C LYS A 72 -7.36 0.20 -2.35
N ILE A 73 -7.17 1.08 -1.37
CA ILE A 73 -8.27 1.66 -0.60
C ILE A 73 -9.24 2.42 -1.50
N ARG A 74 -8.72 3.31 -2.36
CA ARG A 74 -9.55 4.11 -3.26
C ARG A 74 -10.31 3.23 -4.25
N SER A 75 -9.68 2.19 -4.78
CA SER A 75 -10.35 1.23 -5.66
C SER A 75 -11.49 0.51 -4.95
N ASN A 76 -11.33 0.19 -3.67
CA ASN A 76 -12.39 -0.42 -2.87
C ASN A 76 -13.50 0.59 -2.48
N ALA A 77 -13.13 1.85 -2.24
CA ALA A 77 -14.08 2.93 -1.92
C ALA A 77 -14.92 3.37 -3.14
N LEU A 78 -14.33 3.40 -4.34
CA LEU A 78 -15.01 3.74 -5.59
C LEU A 78 -15.70 2.53 -6.24
N GLY A 79 -15.28 1.32 -5.87
CA GLY A 79 -15.63 0.06 -6.50
C GLY A 79 -16.97 -0.52 -6.04
N GLU A 80 -18.04 0.29 -6.00
CA GLU A 80 -19.40 -0.22 -5.77
C GLU A 80 -19.69 -1.39 -6.72
N SER A 81 -19.34 -1.32 -8.01
CA SER A 81 -19.62 -2.40 -8.97
C SER A 81 -18.86 -3.71 -8.71
N GLN A 82 -17.61 -3.65 -8.21
CA GLN A 82 -16.82 -4.86 -7.91
C GLN A 82 -17.28 -5.51 -6.62
N MET A 83 -17.60 -4.70 -5.60
CA MET A 83 -18.14 -5.19 -4.35
C MET A 83 -19.59 -5.71 -4.51
N LEU A 84 -20.44 -5.02 -5.28
CA LEU A 84 -21.81 -5.42 -5.61
C LEU A 84 -21.87 -6.69 -6.47
N SER A 85 -20.83 -6.99 -7.27
CA SER A 85 -20.77 -8.23 -8.07
C SER A 85 -20.49 -9.49 -7.24
N GLY A 86 -20.35 -9.38 -5.91
CA GLY A 86 -20.00 -10.49 -5.02
C GLY A 86 -18.56 -10.99 -5.20
N LYS A 87 -17.76 -10.32 -6.03
CA LYS A 87 -16.36 -10.66 -6.34
C LYS A 87 -15.40 -9.67 -5.70
N SER A 88 -15.57 -9.43 -4.41
CA SER A 88 -14.54 -8.74 -3.63
C SER A 88 -13.36 -9.70 -3.43
N TYR A 89 -12.46 -9.80 -4.42
CA TYR A 89 -11.20 -10.58 -4.33
C TYR A 89 -10.25 -10.06 -3.22
N HIS A 90 -10.69 -9.07 -2.47
CA HIS A 90 -9.89 -8.20 -1.63
C HIS A 90 -10.45 -8.08 -0.20
N PHE A 91 -11.72 -8.40 0.05
CA PHE A 91 -12.26 -8.51 1.41
C PHE A 91 -12.73 -9.95 1.64
N ASN A 92 -11.77 -10.86 1.81
CA ASN A 92 -12.03 -12.29 1.90
C ASN A 92 -12.89 -12.63 3.12
N THR A 93 -12.62 -11.99 4.26
CA THR A 93 -13.35 -12.26 5.51
C THR A 93 -14.78 -11.74 5.40
N LEU A 94 -14.97 -10.52 4.87
CA LEU A 94 -16.29 -9.94 4.66
C LEU A 94 -17.09 -10.74 3.63
N SER A 95 -16.46 -11.23 2.56
CA SER A 95 -17.12 -11.98 1.48
C SER A 95 -17.73 -13.32 1.92
N ALA A 96 -17.40 -13.80 3.12
CA ALA A 96 -18.00 -14.99 3.70
C ALA A 96 -19.46 -14.79 4.15
N TYR A 97 -19.96 -13.55 4.17
CA TYR A 97 -21.30 -13.21 4.60
C TYR A 97 -22.25 -12.93 3.42
N GLU A 98 -23.54 -13.18 3.62
CA GLU A 98 -24.58 -12.84 2.65
C GLU A 98 -25.20 -11.46 2.95
N ASN A 99 -25.85 -10.85 1.94
CA ASN A 99 -26.57 -9.58 2.08
C ASN A 99 -25.72 -8.41 2.64
N ILE A 100 -24.45 -8.35 2.25
CA ILE A 100 -23.50 -7.32 2.70
C ILE A 100 -23.89 -5.95 2.13
N ALA A 101 -24.02 -4.96 3.00
CA ALA A 101 -24.19 -3.55 2.62
C ALA A 101 -22.85 -2.93 2.16
N TYR A 102 -22.32 -3.38 1.02
CA TYR A 102 -20.99 -2.97 0.53
C TYR A 102 -20.80 -1.46 0.39
N ALA A 103 -21.86 -0.73 0.02
CA ALA A 103 -21.82 0.73 -0.10
C ALA A 103 -21.44 1.40 1.23
N GLN A 104 -21.94 0.89 2.37
CA GLN A 104 -21.58 1.41 3.69
C GLN A 104 -20.07 1.27 3.95
N TYR A 105 -19.51 0.08 3.69
CA TYR A 105 -18.09 -0.16 3.92
C TYR A 105 -17.19 0.61 2.96
N ALA A 106 -17.64 0.83 1.73
CA ALA A 106 -16.94 1.69 0.77
C ALA A 106 -16.89 3.14 1.26
N GLU A 107 -17.96 3.64 1.86
CA GLU A 107 -18.01 4.98 2.47
C GLU A 107 -17.03 5.10 3.66
N GLU A 108 -16.95 4.08 4.51
CA GLU A 108 -16.01 4.04 5.65
C GLU A 108 -14.53 4.09 5.20
N LEU A 109 -14.22 3.72 3.96
CA LEU A 109 -12.87 3.80 3.40
C LEU A 109 -12.49 5.20 2.91
N ASN A 110 -13.45 6.12 2.74
CA ASN A 110 -13.18 7.48 2.26
C ASN A 110 -12.32 8.27 3.24
N LEU A 111 -12.67 8.24 4.53
CA LEU A 111 -11.93 8.99 5.55
C LEU A 111 -10.47 8.51 5.68
N PRO A 112 -10.17 7.20 5.82
CA PRO A 112 -8.79 6.72 5.77
C PRO A 112 -8.06 7.10 4.48
N SER A 113 -8.71 6.99 3.32
CA SER A 113 -8.12 7.39 2.03
C SER A 113 -7.67 8.85 2.03
N GLU A 114 -8.51 9.74 2.54
CA GLU A 114 -8.20 11.17 2.67
C GLU A 114 -7.08 11.42 3.69
N GLN A 115 -7.16 10.81 4.88
CA GLN A 115 -6.14 10.94 5.93
C GLN A 115 -4.75 10.50 5.45
N PHE A 116 -4.66 9.39 4.71
CA PHE A 116 -3.41 8.95 4.11
C PHE A 116 -2.94 9.92 3.02
N SER A 117 -3.85 10.45 2.19
CA SER A 117 -3.49 11.42 1.15
C SER A 117 -2.92 12.71 1.75
N ASN A 118 -3.53 13.19 2.84
CA ASN A 118 -3.10 14.41 3.53
C ASN A 118 -1.79 14.20 4.29
N ARG A 119 -1.64 13.06 4.98
CA ARG A 119 -0.43 12.76 5.76
C ARG A 119 0.81 12.57 4.90
N PHE A 120 0.66 12.03 3.69
CA PHE A 120 1.77 11.73 2.79
C PHE A 120 1.80 12.64 1.56
N SER A 121 1.25 13.85 1.68
CA SER A 121 1.21 14.85 0.60
C SER A 121 2.62 15.27 0.15
N ASP A 122 3.57 15.39 1.07
CA ASP A 122 4.97 15.71 0.75
C ASP A 122 5.62 14.68 -0.17
N PHE A 123 5.37 13.38 0.07
CA PHE A 123 5.86 12.32 -0.80
C PHE A 123 5.26 12.40 -2.19
N LYS A 124 3.97 12.77 -2.29
CA LYS A 124 3.31 12.99 -3.58
C LYS A 124 3.95 14.17 -4.33
N ASN A 125 4.32 15.23 -3.64
CA ASN A 125 5.02 16.37 -4.23
C ASN A 125 6.44 16.00 -4.71
N MET A 126 7.03 14.95 -4.17
CA MET A 126 8.35 14.42 -4.57
C MET A 126 8.28 13.31 -5.62
N GLU A 127 7.09 12.97 -6.12
CA GLU A 127 6.90 11.83 -7.03
C GLU A 127 7.76 11.92 -8.29
N ASP A 128 7.90 13.11 -8.87
CA ASP A 128 8.75 13.34 -10.04
C ASP A 128 10.23 13.14 -9.69
N CYS A 129 10.68 13.59 -8.52
CA CYS A 129 12.03 13.37 -8.04
C CYS A 129 12.32 11.88 -7.83
N PHE A 130 11.39 11.14 -7.21
CA PHE A 130 11.51 9.70 -7.04
C PHE A 130 11.55 8.96 -8.38
N SER A 131 10.76 9.42 -9.35
CA SER A 131 10.73 8.83 -10.70
C SER A 131 12.04 9.08 -11.43
N LEU A 132 12.57 10.31 -11.40
CA LEU A 132 13.88 10.65 -11.97
C LEU A 132 15.01 9.81 -11.36
N PHE A 133 14.99 9.64 -10.04
CA PHE A 133 15.96 8.83 -9.31
C PHE A 133 15.82 7.32 -9.60
N ALA A 134 14.59 6.80 -9.70
CA ALA A 134 14.38 5.38 -9.91
C ALA A 134 14.57 4.94 -11.37
N THR A 135 14.40 5.86 -12.34
CA THR A 135 14.48 5.52 -13.78
C THR A 135 15.21 6.58 -14.62
N PRO A 136 16.42 7.03 -14.24
CA PRO A 136 17.15 8.10 -14.94
C PRO A 136 17.38 7.79 -16.43
N THR A 137 17.56 6.51 -16.79
CA THR A 137 17.81 6.09 -18.19
C THR A 137 16.59 6.17 -19.10
N LYS A 138 15.38 6.30 -18.54
CA LYS A 138 14.09 6.34 -19.25
C LYS A 138 13.27 7.59 -18.92
N TYR A 139 13.76 8.45 -18.04
CA TYR A 139 13.06 9.65 -17.59
C TYR A 139 12.98 10.70 -18.70
N ASN A 140 11.87 11.42 -18.79
CA ASN A 140 11.72 12.50 -19.77
C ASN A 140 12.61 13.69 -19.36
N VAL A 141 13.65 13.98 -20.15
CA VAL A 141 14.59 15.08 -19.91
C VAL A 141 13.91 16.43 -19.77
N GLN A 142 12.82 16.67 -20.51
CA GLN A 142 12.08 17.95 -20.44
C GLN A 142 11.39 18.16 -19.09
N ASN A 143 11.10 17.07 -18.37
CA ASN A 143 10.49 17.12 -17.04
C ASN A 143 11.53 17.19 -15.91
N ALA A 144 12.82 17.10 -16.24
CA ALA A 144 13.89 17.16 -15.24
C ALA A 144 14.24 18.63 -14.91
N PRO A 145 14.73 18.91 -13.68
CA PRO A 145 15.27 20.22 -13.34
C PRO A 145 16.33 20.67 -14.35
N ILE A 146 16.28 21.94 -14.78
CA ILE A 146 17.14 22.49 -15.85
C ILE A 146 18.63 22.16 -15.64
N HIS A 147 19.11 22.28 -14.40
CA HIS A 147 20.50 22.03 -14.04
C HIS A 147 20.93 20.56 -14.17
N LEU A 148 20.00 19.61 -14.24
CA LEU A 148 20.27 18.18 -14.41
C LEU A 148 20.07 17.69 -15.85
N GLN A 149 19.49 18.50 -16.74
CA GLN A 149 19.09 18.04 -18.07
C GLN A 149 20.28 17.57 -18.92
N MET A 150 21.39 18.31 -18.90
CA MET A 150 22.59 17.95 -19.68
C MET A 150 23.23 16.66 -19.15
N GLU A 151 23.41 16.54 -17.84
CA GLU A 151 23.93 15.31 -17.20
C GLU A 151 23.03 14.11 -17.47
N LEU A 152 21.71 14.31 -17.44
CA LEU A 152 20.75 13.26 -17.72
C LEU A 152 20.82 12.78 -19.18
N ILE A 153 21.03 13.68 -20.14
CA ILE A 153 21.27 13.32 -21.54
C ILE A 153 22.54 12.48 -21.66
N GLU A 154 23.62 12.87 -20.99
CA GLU A 154 24.89 12.10 -21.01
C GLU A 154 24.71 10.69 -20.42
N ILE A 155 23.99 10.56 -19.30
CA ILE A 155 23.64 9.26 -18.69
C ILE A 155 22.80 8.43 -19.65
N GLN A 156 21.82 9.04 -20.32
CA GLN A 156 20.96 8.36 -21.28
C GLN A 156 21.73 7.95 -22.55
N GLU A 157 22.68 8.71 -23.04
CA GLU A 157 23.44 8.32 -24.25
C GLU A 157 24.63 7.39 -23.95
N ASN A 158 24.95 7.16 -22.68
CA ASN A 158 26.00 6.24 -22.28
C ASN A 158 25.48 4.78 -22.18
N SER A 159 25.80 3.97 -23.20
CA SER A 159 25.40 2.56 -23.26
C SER A 159 25.93 1.70 -22.11
N LEU A 160 27.13 2.01 -21.59
CA LEU A 160 27.72 1.29 -20.46
C LEU A 160 26.96 1.58 -19.16
N LEU A 161 26.64 2.85 -18.90
CA LEU A 161 25.85 3.25 -17.73
C LEU A 161 24.44 2.68 -17.79
N LYS A 162 23.81 2.66 -18.98
CA LYS A 162 22.50 2.04 -19.20
C LYS A 162 22.51 0.54 -18.85
N SER A 163 23.47 -0.22 -19.40
CA SER A 163 23.59 -1.65 -19.08
C SER A 163 23.81 -1.85 -17.58
N LYS A 164 24.77 -1.12 -17.00
CA LYS A 164 25.10 -1.23 -15.59
C LYS A 164 23.91 -0.92 -14.68
N PHE A 165 23.10 0.07 -15.02
CA PHE A 165 21.88 0.41 -14.27
C PHE A 165 20.86 -0.73 -14.26
N GLU A 166 20.78 -1.52 -15.33
CA GLU A 166 19.89 -2.68 -15.40
C GLU A 166 20.47 -3.92 -14.68
N ASP A 167 21.80 -3.97 -14.53
CA ASP A 167 22.53 -5.12 -13.97
C ASP A 167 22.70 -5.08 -12.44
N VAL A 168 22.50 -3.93 -11.78
CA VAL A 168 22.75 -3.77 -10.32
C VAL A 168 21.56 -3.18 -9.57
N GLU A 169 21.53 -3.34 -8.25
CA GLU A 169 20.52 -2.67 -7.42
C GLU A 169 20.69 -1.15 -7.45
N LEU A 170 19.58 -0.41 -7.33
CA LEU A 170 19.55 1.04 -7.46
C LEU A 170 20.52 1.75 -6.50
N CYS A 171 20.59 1.30 -5.24
CA CYS A 171 21.56 1.80 -4.26
C CYS A 171 23.00 1.63 -4.72
N ASP A 172 23.33 0.44 -5.23
CA ASP A 172 24.68 0.07 -5.63
C ASP A 172 25.12 0.85 -6.87
N PHE A 173 24.20 1.07 -7.82
CA PHE A 173 24.46 1.92 -8.97
C PHE A 173 24.97 3.29 -8.52
N TYR A 174 24.18 4.01 -7.72
CA TYR A 174 24.55 5.36 -7.27
C TYR A 174 25.77 5.38 -6.34
N TYR A 175 25.97 4.34 -5.53
CA TYR A 175 27.14 4.24 -4.67
C TYR A 175 28.44 4.06 -5.47
N GLN A 176 28.41 3.24 -6.52
CA GLN A 176 29.56 2.99 -7.39
C GLN A 176 29.91 4.22 -8.23
N GLU A 177 28.91 4.92 -8.78
CA GLU A 177 29.14 6.15 -9.55
C GLU A 177 29.73 7.25 -8.67
N LYS A 178 29.25 7.43 -7.42
CA LYS A 178 29.82 8.42 -6.49
C LYS A 178 31.33 8.25 -6.26
N ARG A 179 31.84 7.01 -6.24
CA ARG A 179 33.28 6.73 -6.06
C ARG A 179 34.13 7.15 -7.26
N GLN A 180 33.57 7.13 -8.47
CA GLN A 180 34.30 7.56 -9.65
C GLN A 180 34.56 9.07 -9.65
N TYR A 181 33.64 9.86 -9.07
CA TYR A 181 33.75 11.32 -8.99
C TYR A 181 34.41 11.86 -7.70
N THR A 182 34.64 11.02 -6.69
CA THR A 182 35.33 11.41 -5.43
C THR A 182 36.82 11.02 -5.38
N ALA A 183 37.36 10.49 -6.47
CA ALA A 183 38.77 10.11 -6.60
C ALA A 183 39.68 11.22 -7.17
N VAL A 184 39.25 12.49 -7.10
CA VAL A 184 40.02 13.69 -7.50
C VAL A 184 40.31 14.54 -6.29
#